data_AF-A0A0S4XNV0-F1
#
_entry.id   AF-A0A0S4XNV0-F1
#
_cell.length_a   1.000
_cell.length_b   1.000
_cell.length_c   1.000
_cell.angle_alpha   90.00
_cell.angle_beta   90.00
_cell.angle_gamma   90.00
#
_symmetry.space_group_name_H-M   'P 1'
#
loop_
_entity.id
_entity.type
_entity.pdbx_description
1 polymer ?
#
loop_
_entity_poly.entity_id
_entity_poly.type
_entity_poly.pdbx_seq_one_letter_code
_entity_poly.pdbx_strand_id
1 'polypeptide(L)'
;MDIKKILEPSNNIIYRIISIFISSVLFSNVLPIFLFIIYMYKNHFFSYDLFLNGLFGINVFFISTAIFVLIFGLFATSSFVVLVNMITKKYNKKEFFKLSGLFFIFLGLLFLNILFILSMCNLTKDCVDILFLTSISSVVSIHYGVVFFAKPKTSIFSIITSFVIIITLIVNFTKQSSELLATGLRVFNSANKNVEVVNNSDSKISKGKLIFISPDNIYVEIKENNQTKIRTFERKNIYFDTY
;
A
#
# COMPACT_ATOMS: atom_id res chain seq x y z
N MET A 1 31.33 -6.87 7.00
CA MET A 1 31.25 -5.41 6.77
C MET A 1 30.95 -4.74 8.10
N ASP A 2 31.83 -3.85 8.55
CA ASP A 2 31.81 -3.32 9.92
C ASP A 2 30.57 -2.42 10.14
N ILE A 3 29.62 -2.88 10.96
CA ILE A 3 28.37 -2.17 11.28
C ILE A 3 28.67 -0.77 11.87
N LYS A 4 29.89 -0.54 12.38
CA LYS A 4 30.39 0.75 12.91
C LYS A 4 30.45 1.87 11.90
N LYS A 5 30.86 1.56 10.66
CA LYS A 5 30.91 2.56 9.59
C LYS A 5 29.51 2.93 9.06
N ILE A 6 28.46 2.24 9.50
CA ILE A 6 27.09 2.35 8.96
C ILE A 6 26.19 3.32 9.77
N LEU A 7 26.53 3.72 11.02
CA LEU A 7 25.60 4.38 11.97
C LEU A 7 25.94 5.77 12.62
N GLU A 8 26.86 6.60 12.09
CA GLU A 8 27.15 7.97 12.63
C GLU A 8 26.29 9.08 12.01
N PRO A 9 25.50 9.84 12.76
CA PRO A 9 24.65 10.89 12.18
C PRO A 9 25.49 12.01 11.53
N SER A 10 25.65 11.98 10.20
CA SER A 10 26.10 13.17 9.46
C SER A 10 24.90 14.09 9.28
N ASN A 11 25.03 15.35 9.70
CA ASN A 11 23.97 16.36 9.78
C ASN A 11 23.46 16.87 8.40
N ASN A 12 23.55 16.04 7.36
CA ASN A 12 23.24 16.43 5.99
C ASN A 12 21.73 16.30 5.70
N ILE A 13 21.00 17.36 6.01
CA ILE A 13 19.57 17.56 5.66
C ILE A 13 19.31 17.28 4.18
N ILE A 14 20.23 17.71 3.30
CA ILE A 14 20.14 17.49 1.85
C ILE A 14 19.96 16.01 1.50
N TYR A 15 20.75 15.12 2.11
CA TYR A 15 20.63 13.68 1.81
C TYR A 15 19.32 13.09 2.31
N ARG A 16 18.73 13.63 3.38
CA ARG A 16 17.43 13.17 3.89
C ARG A 16 16.33 13.59 2.93
N ILE A 17 16.37 14.83 2.43
CA ILE A 17 15.46 15.33 1.40
C ILE A 17 15.58 14.46 0.14
N ILE A 18 16.81 14.17 -0.31
CA ILE A 18 17.05 13.28 -1.47
C ILE A 18 16.51 11.88 -1.20
N SER A 19 16.74 11.32 -0.01
CA SER A 19 16.23 9.98 0.35
C SER A 19 14.71 9.92 0.35
N ILE A 20 14.04 10.96 0.87
CA ILE A 20 12.58 11.08 0.88
C ILE A 20 12.07 11.25 -0.55
N PHE A 21 12.77 12.01 -1.38
CA PHE A 21 12.40 12.19 -2.78
C PHE A 21 12.54 10.88 -3.57
N ILE A 22 13.65 10.17 -3.43
CA ILE A 22 13.88 8.88 -4.10
C ILE A 22 12.86 7.83 -3.63
N SER A 23 12.59 7.76 -2.32
CA SER A 23 11.57 6.84 -1.80
C SER A 23 10.19 7.19 -2.35
N SER A 24 9.82 8.47 -2.36
CA SER A 24 8.57 8.94 -2.97
C SER A 24 8.45 8.53 -4.43
N VAL A 25 9.51 8.71 -5.25
CA VAL A 25 9.50 8.34 -6.67
C VAL A 25 9.38 6.82 -6.86
N LEU A 26 10.16 6.03 -6.12
CA LEU A 26 10.15 4.56 -6.25
C LEU A 26 8.81 3.96 -5.80
N PHE A 27 8.35 4.35 -4.61
CA PHE A 27 7.09 3.84 -4.10
C PHE A 27 5.91 4.37 -4.93
N SER A 28 5.92 5.63 -5.37
CA SER A 28 4.75 6.22 -6.06
C SER A 28 4.58 5.89 -7.51
N ASN A 29 5.66 5.53 -8.23
CA ASN A 29 5.54 5.19 -9.64
C ASN A 29 5.58 3.68 -9.87
N VAL A 30 6.44 2.95 -9.14
CA VAL A 30 6.70 1.55 -9.46
C VAL A 30 5.75 0.61 -8.70
N LEU A 31 5.53 0.86 -7.41
CA LEU A 31 4.65 0.01 -6.58
C LEU A 31 3.21 -0.10 -7.10
N PRO A 32 2.52 0.99 -7.52
CA PRO A 32 1.15 0.87 -8.02
C PRO A 32 1.06 -0.02 -9.25
N ILE A 33 2.05 0.03 -10.16
CA ILE A 33 2.06 -0.82 -11.36
C ILE A 33 2.04 -2.31 -10.96
N PHE A 34 2.87 -2.72 -10.00
CA PHE A 34 2.86 -4.10 -9.50
C PHE A 34 1.53 -4.50 -8.87
N LEU A 35 0.93 -3.62 -8.06
CA LEU A 35 -0.38 -3.87 -7.45
C LEU A 35 -1.48 -4.05 -8.52
N PHE A 36 -1.52 -3.18 -9.53
CA PHE A 36 -2.47 -3.29 -10.63
C PHE A 36 -2.25 -4.54 -11.47
N ILE A 37 -1.01 -4.94 -11.74
CA ILE A 37 -0.70 -6.20 -12.44
C ILE A 37 -1.22 -7.41 -11.65
N ILE A 38 -0.99 -7.46 -10.34
CA ILE A 38 -1.48 -8.56 -9.49
C ILE A 38 -3.00 -8.58 -9.43
N TYR A 39 -3.63 -7.40 -9.36
CA TYR A 39 -5.07 -7.27 -9.40
C TYR A 39 -5.67 -7.77 -10.72
N MET A 40 -5.10 -7.36 -11.85
CA MET A 40 -5.47 -7.83 -13.19
C MET A 40 -5.32 -9.35 -13.32
N TYR A 41 -4.17 -9.89 -12.87
CA TYR A 41 -3.93 -11.33 -12.83
C TYR A 41 -4.99 -12.06 -12.00
N LYS A 42 -5.30 -11.56 -10.80
CA LYS A 42 -6.24 -12.21 -9.87
C LYS A 42 -7.69 -12.17 -10.36
N ASN A 43 -8.06 -11.14 -11.12
CA ASN A 43 -9.40 -10.98 -11.70
C ASN A 43 -9.47 -11.41 -13.17
N HIS A 44 -8.43 -12.06 -13.71
CA HIS A 44 -8.38 -12.62 -15.07
C HIS A 44 -8.71 -11.63 -16.21
N PHE A 45 -8.33 -10.35 -16.06
CA PHE A 45 -8.45 -9.35 -17.12
C PHE A 45 -7.14 -8.59 -17.31
N PHE A 46 -7.00 -7.86 -18.42
CA PHE A 46 -5.86 -6.97 -18.65
C PHE A 46 -6.33 -5.69 -19.36
N SER A 47 -5.88 -4.53 -18.88
CA SER A 47 -6.26 -3.21 -19.39
C SER A 47 -5.00 -2.44 -19.81
N TYR A 48 -4.78 -2.35 -21.13
CA TYR A 48 -3.65 -1.59 -21.70
C TYR A 48 -3.84 -0.07 -21.55
N ASP A 49 -5.08 0.39 -21.67
CA ASP A 49 -5.47 1.79 -21.59
C ASP A 49 -5.24 2.41 -20.21
N LEU A 50 -5.26 1.60 -19.15
CA LEU A 50 -4.85 2.02 -17.81
C LEU A 50 -3.42 2.59 -17.80
N PHE A 51 -2.48 1.93 -18.44
CA PHE A 51 -1.06 2.33 -18.42
C PHE A 51 -0.72 3.43 -19.42
N LEU A 52 -1.46 3.52 -20.52
CA LEU A 52 -1.25 4.54 -21.55
C LEU A 52 -1.93 5.87 -21.19
N ASN A 53 -3.24 5.81 -20.89
CA ASN A 53 -4.09 6.99 -20.71
C ASN A 53 -4.50 7.20 -19.24
N GLY A 54 -4.39 6.17 -18.40
CA GLY A 54 -4.86 6.19 -17.01
C GLY A 54 -3.84 6.67 -15.98
N LEU A 55 -2.64 7.10 -16.39
CA LEU A 55 -1.54 7.48 -15.48
C LEU A 55 -1.94 8.50 -14.41
N PHE A 56 -2.76 9.49 -14.78
CA PHE A 56 -3.25 10.47 -13.81
C PHE A 56 -4.09 9.82 -12.69
N GLY A 57 -5.03 8.95 -13.06
CA GLY A 57 -5.88 8.23 -12.10
C GLY A 57 -5.08 7.30 -11.19
N ILE A 58 -4.10 6.58 -11.77
CA ILE A 58 -3.18 5.73 -11.01
C ILE A 58 -2.42 6.56 -9.97
N ASN A 59 -1.89 7.73 -10.37
CA ASN A 59 -1.11 8.59 -9.48
C ASN A 59 -1.96 9.13 -8.32
N VAL A 60 -3.17 9.62 -8.60
CA VAL A 60 -4.09 10.10 -7.54
C VAL A 60 -4.46 8.98 -6.59
N PHE A 61 -4.88 7.83 -7.13
CA PHE A 61 -5.21 6.65 -6.34
C PHE A 61 -4.05 6.22 -5.44
N PHE A 62 -2.84 6.19 -6.00
CA PHE A 62 -1.66 5.80 -5.26
C PHE A 62 -1.32 6.79 -4.15
N ILE A 63 -1.34 8.10 -4.41
CA ILE A 63 -1.06 9.12 -3.38
C ILE A 63 -2.02 8.97 -2.21
N SER A 64 -3.33 8.79 -2.48
CA SER A 64 -4.31 8.54 -1.42
C SER A 64 -4.02 7.26 -0.65
N THR A 65 -3.63 6.18 -1.33
CA THR A 65 -3.26 4.90 -0.70
C THR A 65 -1.99 5.03 0.15
N ALA A 66 -0.99 5.77 -0.32
CA ALA A 66 0.25 6.02 0.40
C ALA A 66 -0.02 6.83 1.69
N ILE A 67 -0.85 7.87 1.61
CA ILE A 67 -1.29 8.64 2.79
C ILE A 67 -2.04 7.73 3.77
N PHE A 68 -2.92 6.85 3.27
CA PHE A 68 -3.62 5.88 4.11
C PHE A 68 -2.66 4.93 4.82
N VAL A 69 -1.71 4.30 4.10
CA VAL A 69 -0.70 3.40 4.69
C VAL A 69 0.17 4.15 5.71
N LEU A 70 0.51 5.41 5.45
CA LEU A 70 1.25 6.25 6.39
C LEU A 70 0.46 6.48 7.69
N ILE A 71 -0.79 6.93 7.57
CA ILE A 71 -1.66 7.17 8.73
C ILE A 71 -1.88 5.87 9.50
N PHE A 72 -2.20 4.78 8.80
CA PHE A 72 -2.36 3.46 9.40
C PHE A 72 -1.10 3.02 10.13
N GLY A 73 0.09 3.19 9.53
CA GLY A 73 1.36 2.86 10.15
C GLY A 73 1.70 3.69 11.38
N LEU A 74 1.24 4.94 11.46
CA LEU A 74 1.39 5.73 12.69
C LEU A 74 0.61 5.11 13.87
N PHE A 75 -0.55 4.52 13.63
CA PHE A 75 -1.34 3.88 14.68
C PHE A 75 -0.92 2.42 14.93
N ALA A 76 -0.65 1.66 13.88
CA ALA A 76 -0.38 0.23 13.98
C ALA A 76 1.08 -0.09 14.27
N THR A 77 2.03 0.75 13.83
CA THR A 77 3.45 0.37 13.73
C THR A 77 4.42 1.47 14.19
N SER A 78 3.95 2.54 14.84
CA SER A 78 4.79 3.63 15.38
C SER A 78 5.87 3.19 16.37
N SER A 79 5.65 2.10 17.13
CA SER A 79 6.65 1.54 18.05
C SER A 79 7.96 1.19 17.34
N PHE A 80 7.93 0.79 16.07
CA PHE A 80 9.13 0.49 15.29
C PHE A 80 10.00 1.72 15.03
N VAL A 81 9.40 2.91 14.87
CA VAL A 81 10.16 4.16 14.71
C VAL A 81 10.98 4.44 15.98
N VAL A 82 10.37 4.24 17.15
CA VAL A 82 11.05 4.39 18.45
C VAL A 82 12.11 3.31 18.64
N LEU A 83 11.85 2.07 18.24
CA LEU A 83 12.82 0.99 18.27
C LEU A 83 14.09 1.33 17.48
N VAL A 84 13.93 1.85 16.25
CA VAL A 84 15.09 2.27 15.42
C VAL A 84 15.87 3.40 16.10
N ASN A 85 15.19 4.37 16.72
CA ASN A 85 15.84 5.43 17.49
C ASN A 85 16.66 4.86 18.66
N MET A 86 16.10 3.92 19.43
CA MET A 86 16.77 3.26 20.55
C MET A 86 18.02 2.49 20.10
N ILE A 87 17.90 1.68 19.04
CA ILE A 87 19.02 0.94 18.45
C ILE A 87 20.13 1.91 18.05
N THR A 88 19.78 3.01 17.38
CA THR A 88 20.75 4.01 16.92
C THR A 88 21.42 4.77 18.07
N LYS A 89 20.69 5.11 19.15
CA LYS A 89 21.24 5.77 20.34
C LYS A 89 22.16 4.86 21.14
N LYS A 90 21.76 3.61 21.37
CA LYS A 90 22.58 2.58 22.02
C LYS A 90 23.89 2.39 21.28
N TYR A 91 23.82 2.40 19.95
CA TYR A 91 24.98 2.25 19.08
C TYR A 91 26.01 3.37 19.26
N ASN A 92 25.53 4.61 19.33
CA ASN A 92 26.37 5.80 19.42
C ASN A 92 26.88 6.07 20.86
N LYS A 93 26.76 5.09 21.77
CA LYS A 93 27.18 5.18 23.19
C LYS A 93 26.67 6.44 23.92
N LYS A 94 25.55 7.01 23.48
CA LYS A 94 24.94 8.17 24.14
C LYS A 94 24.08 7.72 25.32
N GLU A 95 24.33 8.32 26.47
CA GLU A 95 23.60 8.28 27.76
C GLU A 95 22.64 7.09 27.99
N PHE A 96 23.11 6.13 28.80
CA PHE A 96 22.35 4.96 29.24
C PHE A 96 21.05 5.30 30.00
N PHE A 97 21.04 6.39 30.80
CA PHE A 97 19.86 6.82 31.56
C PHE A 97 18.71 7.38 30.71
N LYS A 98 18.98 7.95 29.52
CA LYS A 98 17.92 8.37 28.58
C LYS A 98 17.33 7.19 27.81
N LEU A 99 17.98 6.02 27.83
CA LEU A 99 17.49 4.82 27.16
C LEU A 99 16.35 4.14 27.91
N SER A 100 16.31 4.23 29.25
CA SER A 100 15.24 3.62 30.06
C SER A 100 13.87 4.26 29.80
N GLY A 101 13.80 5.59 29.73
CA GLY A 101 12.57 6.31 29.38
C GLY A 101 12.07 5.94 27.97
N LEU A 102 12.96 5.86 26.98
CA LEU A 102 12.61 5.42 25.63
C LEU A 102 12.10 3.99 25.58
N PHE A 103 12.63 3.10 26.43
CA PHE A 103 12.17 1.72 26.53
C PHE A 103 10.72 1.64 27.03
N PHE A 104 10.35 2.43 28.06
CA PHE A 104 8.97 2.49 28.52
C PHE A 104 8.03 3.09 27.48
N ILE A 105 8.46 4.14 26.75
CA ILE A 105 7.70 4.70 25.63
C ILE A 105 7.50 3.65 24.53
N PHE A 106 8.55 2.90 24.19
CA PHE A 106 8.45 1.81 23.22
C PHE A 106 7.45 0.74 23.66
N LEU A 107 7.50 0.30 24.92
CA LEU A 107 6.60 -0.72 25.45
C LEU A 107 5.15 -0.23 25.47
N GLY A 108 4.91 1.03 25.87
CA GLY A 108 3.58 1.65 25.85
C GLY A 108 3.00 1.76 24.44
N LEU A 109 3.80 2.22 23.48
CA LEU A 109 3.38 2.26 22.07
C LEU A 109 3.17 0.86 21.49
N LEU A 110 4.05 -0.10 21.81
CA LEU A 110 3.89 -1.48 21.36
C LEU A 110 2.57 -2.07 21.86
N PHE A 111 2.24 -1.84 23.14
CA PHE A 111 0.97 -2.27 23.71
C PHE A 111 -0.23 -1.60 23.03
N LEU A 112 -0.19 -0.29 22.80
CA LEU A 112 -1.25 0.45 22.10
C LEU A 112 -1.43 -0.06 20.65
N ASN A 113 -0.33 -0.31 19.95
CA ASN A 113 -0.33 -0.86 18.59
C ASN A 113 -0.98 -2.25 18.56
N ILE A 114 -0.65 -3.13 19.52
CA ILE A 114 -1.26 -4.46 19.64
C ILE A 114 -2.77 -4.34 19.88
N LEU A 115 -3.19 -3.47 20.81
CA LEU A 115 -4.62 -3.23 21.06
C LEU A 115 -5.34 -2.69 19.82
N PHE A 116 -4.72 -1.77 19.09
CA PHE A 116 -5.25 -1.24 17.83
C PHE A 116 -5.45 -2.34 16.78
N ILE A 117 -4.44 -3.18 16.56
CA ILE A 117 -4.51 -4.30 15.61
C ILE A 117 -5.59 -5.30 16.01
N LEU A 118 -5.65 -5.69 17.29
CA LEU A 118 -6.67 -6.61 17.80
C LEU A 118 -8.09 -6.04 17.64
N SER A 119 -8.26 -4.75 17.92
CA SER A 119 -9.54 -4.05 17.72
C SER A 119 -9.96 -4.09 16.25
N MET A 120 -9.04 -3.81 15.33
CA MET A 120 -9.31 -3.85 13.89
C MET A 120 -9.63 -5.27 13.39
N CYS A 121 -8.91 -6.29 13.88
CA CYS A 121 -9.21 -7.69 13.57
C CYS A 121 -10.63 -8.09 14.03
N ASN A 122 -11.04 -7.64 15.22
CA ASN A 122 -12.38 -7.92 15.74
C ASN A 122 -13.48 -7.21 14.95
N LEU A 123 -13.25 -5.97 14.53
CA LEU A 123 -14.22 -5.16 13.79
C LEU A 123 -14.47 -5.70 12.37
N THR A 124 -13.39 -6.07 11.68
CA THR A 124 -13.44 -6.47 10.26
C THR A 124 -13.72 -7.96 10.07
N LYS A 125 -13.47 -8.79 11.08
CA LYS A 125 -13.49 -10.28 11.02
C LYS A 125 -12.47 -10.91 10.06
N ASP A 126 -11.76 -10.11 9.26
CA ASP A 126 -10.72 -10.53 8.31
C ASP A 126 -9.32 -10.12 8.83
N CYS A 127 -8.88 -10.79 9.90
CA CYS A 127 -7.62 -10.44 10.55
C CYS A 127 -6.38 -10.64 9.66
N VAL A 128 -6.47 -11.50 8.63
CA VAL A 128 -5.38 -11.74 7.68
C VAL A 128 -5.06 -10.48 6.87
N ASP A 129 -6.06 -9.71 6.46
CA ASP A 129 -5.86 -8.48 5.68
C ASP A 129 -5.27 -7.36 6.54
N ILE A 130 -5.73 -7.28 7.80
CA ILE A 130 -5.18 -6.35 8.78
C ILE A 130 -3.70 -6.67 9.08
N LEU A 131 -3.36 -7.95 9.25
CA LEU A 131 -1.97 -8.38 9.46
C LEU A 131 -1.09 -8.13 8.22
N PHE A 132 -1.63 -8.33 7.03
CA PHE A 132 -0.94 -8.01 5.77
C PHE A 132 -0.66 -6.50 5.67
N LEU A 133 -1.66 -5.65 5.91
CA LEU A 133 -1.51 -4.19 5.92
C LEU A 133 -0.53 -3.72 7.01
N THR A 134 -0.59 -4.33 8.20
CA THR A 134 0.35 -4.11 9.30
C THR A 134 1.78 -4.48 8.92
N SER A 135 1.97 -5.56 8.15
CA SER A 135 3.29 -5.99 7.69
C SER A 135 3.90 -4.96 6.72
N ILE A 136 3.13 -4.49 5.74
CA ILE A 136 3.57 -3.41 4.83
C ILE A 136 3.91 -2.15 5.63
N SER A 137 3.00 -1.75 6.53
CA SER A 137 3.16 -0.55 7.34
C SER A 137 4.36 -0.63 8.28
N SER A 138 4.68 -1.83 8.80
CA SER A 138 5.87 -2.06 9.62
C SER A 138 7.16 -1.78 8.84
N VAL A 139 7.25 -2.27 7.61
CA VAL A 139 8.42 -2.04 6.74
C VAL A 139 8.57 -0.55 6.45
N VAL A 140 7.46 0.16 6.20
CA VAL A 140 7.43 1.61 5.98
C VAL A 140 7.85 2.36 7.26
N SER A 141 7.30 2.03 8.42
CA SER A 141 7.67 2.65 9.71
C SER A 141 9.15 2.44 10.05
N ILE A 142 9.69 1.23 9.83
CA ILE A 142 11.12 0.97 10.01
C ILE A 142 11.95 1.84 9.05
N HIS A 143 11.56 1.93 7.78
CA HIS A 143 12.24 2.79 6.80
C HIS A 143 12.27 4.25 7.26
N TYR A 144 11.14 4.81 7.68
CA TYR A 144 11.09 6.17 8.21
C TYR A 144 11.95 6.34 9.47
N GLY A 145 11.94 5.37 10.39
CA GLY A 145 12.85 5.37 11.53
C GLY A 145 14.32 5.47 11.09
N VAL A 146 14.71 4.72 10.05
CA VAL A 146 16.07 4.77 9.50
C VAL A 146 16.36 6.14 8.86
N VAL A 147 15.43 6.69 8.07
CA VAL A 147 15.56 8.03 7.45
C VAL A 147 15.77 9.11 8.51
N PHE A 148 15.02 9.06 9.62
CA PHE A 148 15.07 10.07 10.67
C PHE A 148 16.25 9.92 11.63
N PHE A 149 16.68 8.70 11.96
CA PHE A 149 17.67 8.50 13.03
C PHE A 149 19.02 7.98 12.55
N ALA A 150 19.09 7.23 11.45
CA ALA A 150 20.33 6.61 10.97
C ALA A 150 21.15 7.53 10.03
N LYS A 151 22.26 6.99 9.50
CA LYS A 151 23.10 7.70 8.51
C LYS A 151 22.34 7.89 7.17
N PRO A 152 22.71 8.92 6.39
CA PRO A 152 22.27 9.04 5.00
C PRO A 152 22.50 7.79 4.13
N LYS A 153 23.68 7.17 4.23
CA LYS A 153 24.01 5.98 3.43
C LYS A 153 23.09 4.80 3.76
N THR A 154 22.75 4.60 5.03
CA THR A 154 21.76 3.59 5.46
C THR A 154 20.36 3.92 4.99
N SER A 155 20.01 5.20 4.92
CA SER A 155 18.71 5.64 4.43
C SER A 155 18.49 5.20 2.99
N ILE A 156 19.49 5.38 2.13
CA ILE A 156 19.40 4.93 0.72
C ILE A 156 19.29 3.41 0.63
N PHE A 157 20.12 2.67 1.38
CA PHE A 157 20.06 1.21 1.40
C PHE A 157 18.71 0.68 1.93
N SER A 158 18.12 1.36 2.92
CA SER A 158 16.83 0.98 3.45
C SER A 158 15.70 1.22 2.45
N ILE A 159 15.80 2.19 1.54
CA ILE A 159 14.81 2.33 0.43
C ILE A 159 14.76 1.04 -0.38
N ILE A 160 15.91 0.58 -0.87
CA ILE A 160 16.01 -0.62 -1.73
C ILE A 160 15.51 -1.85 -0.96
N THR A 161 15.97 -2.00 0.28
CA THR A 161 15.58 -3.13 1.14
C THR A 161 14.08 -3.14 1.40
N SER A 162 13.50 -2.00 1.78
CA SER A 162 12.06 -1.88 2.01
C SER A 162 11.25 -2.11 0.74
N PHE A 163 11.72 -1.62 -0.40
CA PHE A 163 11.09 -1.87 -1.70
C PHE A 163 11.05 -3.36 -2.03
N VAL A 164 12.19 -4.06 -1.93
CA VAL A 164 12.26 -5.51 -2.18
C VAL A 164 11.36 -6.30 -1.23
N ILE A 165 11.35 -5.96 0.07
CA ILE A 165 10.49 -6.63 1.04
C ILE A 165 9.00 -6.40 0.71
N ILE A 166 8.60 -5.16 0.41
CA ILE A 166 7.21 -4.83 0.10
C ILE A 166 6.77 -5.55 -1.18
N ILE A 167 7.59 -5.56 -2.24
CA ILE A 167 7.29 -6.32 -3.46
C ILE A 167 7.14 -7.83 -3.15
N THR A 168 8.05 -8.37 -2.33
CA THR A 168 7.99 -9.78 -1.91
C THR A 168 6.71 -10.10 -1.15
N LEU A 169 6.28 -9.21 -0.25
CA LEU A 169 5.01 -9.33 0.46
C LEU A 169 3.83 -9.30 -0.53
N ILE A 170 3.80 -8.31 -1.42
CA ILE A 170 2.71 -8.15 -2.38
C ILE A 170 2.57 -9.37 -3.33
N VAL A 171 3.70 -9.90 -3.80
CA VAL A 171 3.73 -11.07 -4.70
C VAL A 171 3.37 -12.37 -3.98
N ASN A 172 3.80 -12.57 -2.73
CA ASN A 172 3.46 -13.80 -1.98
C ASN A 172 2.02 -13.79 -1.44
N PHE A 173 1.48 -12.61 -1.16
CA PHE A 173 0.12 -12.41 -0.64
C PHE A 173 -0.77 -11.77 -1.72
N THR A 174 -0.83 -12.41 -2.90
CA THR A 174 -1.57 -11.87 -4.07
C THR A 174 -3.06 -11.67 -3.80
N LYS A 175 -3.69 -12.55 -3.01
CA LYS A 175 -5.10 -12.44 -2.64
C LYS A 175 -5.34 -11.15 -1.86
N GLN A 176 -4.61 -10.96 -0.76
CA GLN A 176 -4.73 -9.80 0.13
C GLN A 176 -4.36 -8.50 -0.61
N SER A 177 -3.33 -8.55 -1.45
CA SER A 177 -2.93 -7.41 -2.28
C SER A 177 -4.03 -6.99 -3.26
N SER A 178 -4.63 -7.96 -3.94
CA SER A 178 -5.75 -7.73 -4.86
C SER A 178 -6.99 -7.23 -4.13
N GLU A 179 -7.33 -7.78 -2.97
CA GLU A 179 -8.50 -7.38 -2.17
C GLU A 179 -8.33 -5.97 -1.59
N LEU A 180 -7.13 -5.62 -1.12
CA LEU A 180 -6.79 -4.27 -0.68
C LEU A 180 -6.92 -3.26 -1.82
N LEU A 181 -6.39 -3.57 -3.01
CA LEU A 181 -6.53 -2.72 -4.18
C LEU A 181 -8.01 -2.59 -4.60
N ALA A 182 -8.75 -3.70 -4.63
CA ALA A 182 -10.17 -3.73 -4.95
C ALA A 182 -10.99 -2.84 -4.01
N THR A 183 -10.67 -2.88 -2.71
CA THR A 183 -11.32 -2.07 -1.69
C THR A 183 -11.03 -0.59 -1.89
N GLY A 184 -9.78 -0.23 -2.16
CA GLY A 184 -9.42 1.14 -2.54
C GLY A 184 -10.19 1.59 -3.78
N LEU A 185 -10.13 0.82 -4.87
CA LEU A 185 -10.80 1.15 -6.13
C LEU A 185 -12.33 1.25 -5.97
N ARG A 186 -12.93 0.49 -5.05
CA ARG A 186 -14.35 0.61 -4.69
C ARG A 186 -14.67 1.98 -4.09
N VAL A 187 -13.82 2.51 -3.21
CA VAL A 187 -13.97 3.87 -2.66
C VAL A 187 -13.91 4.92 -3.77
N PHE A 188 -13.07 4.70 -4.79
CA PHE A 188 -13.02 5.53 -6.01
C PHE A 188 -14.10 5.18 -7.04
N ASN A 189 -15.14 4.42 -6.65
CA ASN A 189 -16.25 4.02 -7.52
C ASN A 189 -15.84 3.29 -8.82
N SER A 190 -14.65 2.70 -8.85
CA SER A 190 -14.01 2.16 -10.05
C SER A 190 -13.88 0.64 -10.06
N ALA A 191 -14.25 -0.06 -8.98
CA ALA A 191 -14.20 -1.52 -8.88
C ALA A 191 -15.11 -2.09 -7.77
N ASN A 192 -15.23 -3.42 -7.73
CA ASN A 192 -15.74 -4.25 -6.63
C ASN A 192 -17.12 -3.82 -6.09
N LYS A 193 -18.04 -3.50 -7.00
CA LYS A 193 -19.45 -3.17 -6.71
C LYS A 193 -20.37 -3.78 -7.77
N ASN A 194 -21.63 -4.02 -7.43
CA ASN A 194 -22.60 -4.48 -8.42
C ASN A 194 -23.02 -3.30 -9.29
N VAL A 195 -23.15 -3.54 -10.59
CA VAL A 195 -23.49 -2.53 -11.59
C VAL A 195 -24.46 -3.09 -12.62
N GLU A 196 -25.31 -2.21 -13.14
CA GLU A 196 -26.06 -2.47 -14.36
C GLU A 196 -25.44 -1.66 -15.48
N VAL A 197 -25.07 -2.34 -16.57
CA VAL A 197 -24.53 -1.73 -17.77
C VAL A 197 -25.63 -1.67 -18.81
N VAL A 198 -26.02 -0.46 -19.20
CA VAL A 198 -26.99 -0.23 -20.27
C VAL A 198 -26.25 0.18 -21.53
N ASN A 199 -26.30 -0.66 -22.56
CA ASN A 199 -25.74 -0.30 -23.87
C ASN A 199 -26.76 0.53 -24.65
N ASN A 200 -26.41 1.77 -25.00
CA ASN A 200 -27.28 2.69 -25.75
C ASN A 200 -27.67 2.16 -27.15
N SER A 201 -26.89 1.25 -27.72
CA SER A 201 -27.14 0.72 -29.07
C SER A 201 -28.13 -0.46 -29.11
N ASP A 202 -28.20 -1.26 -28.04
CA ASP A 202 -28.95 -2.53 -28.02
C ASP A 202 -30.01 -2.61 -26.91
N SER A 203 -30.12 -1.59 -26.05
CA SER A 203 -31.01 -1.55 -24.87
C SER A 203 -30.84 -2.73 -23.89
N LYS A 204 -29.81 -3.56 -24.09
CA LYS A 204 -29.55 -4.75 -23.27
C LYS A 204 -28.94 -4.31 -21.94
N ILE A 205 -29.65 -4.65 -20.86
CA ILE A 205 -29.18 -4.46 -19.49
C ILE A 205 -28.34 -5.67 -19.10
N SER A 206 -27.06 -5.46 -18.85
CA SER A 206 -26.17 -6.48 -18.30
C SER A 206 -25.93 -6.19 -16.83
N LYS A 207 -26.43 -7.05 -15.93
CA LYS A 207 -26.17 -6.96 -14.49
C LYS A 207 -24.97 -7.81 -14.13
N GLY A 208 -24.05 -7.26 -13.34
CA GLY A 208 -22.86 -8.00 -12.93
C GLY A 208 -22.05 -7.27 -11.87
N LYS A 209 -20.93 -7.88 -11.49
CA LYS A 209 -19.97 -7.27 -10.57
C LYS A 209 -18.96 -6.48 -11.38
N LEU A 210 -18.85 -5.18 -11.12
CA LEU A 210 -17.82 -4.33 -11.70
C LEU A 210 -16.45 -4.82 -11.22
N ILE A 211 -15.64 -5.26 -12.17
CA ILE A 211 -14.23 -5.56 -11.91
C ILE A 211 -13.47 -4.25 -11.92
N PHE A 212 -13.48 -3.53 -13.04
CA PHE A 212 -12.63 -2.34 -13.17
C PHE A 212 -13.18 -1.33 -14.18
N ILE A 213 -12.91 -0.05 -13.94
CA ILE A 213 -13.12 1.04 -14.90
C ILE A 213 -11.76 1.63 -15.26
N SER A 214 -11.46 1.57 -16.54
CA SER A 214 -10.30 2.17 -17.17
C SER A 214 -10.72 3.38 -18.02
N PRO A 215 -9.79 4.17 -18.58
CA PRO A 215 -10.13 5.34 -19.40
C PRO A 215 -11.11 5.01 -20.53
N ASP A 216 -10.85 3.93 -21.26
CA ASP A 216 -11.59 3.58 -22.48
C ASP A 216 -12.56 2.42 -22.26
N ASN A 217 -12.32 1.57 -21.26
CA ASN A 217 -13.10 0.33 -21.06
C ASN A 217 -13.70 0.18 -19.65
N ILE A 218 -14.82 -0.53 -19.58
CA ILE A 218 -15.47 -1.02 -18.36
C ILE A 218 -15.45 -2.55 -18.39
N TYR A 219 -14.96 -3.17 -17.33
CA TYR A 219 -14.84 -4.62 -17.17
C TYR A 219 -15.86 -5.11 -16.14
N VAL A 220 -16.77 -5.99 -16.55
CA VAL A 220 -17.83 -6.52 -15.68
C VAL A 220 -17.81 -8.05 -15.68
N GLU A 221 -17.85 -8.62 -14.49
CA GLU A 221 -18.06 -10.04 -14.25
C GLU A 221 -19.56 -10.35 -14.31
N ILE A 222 -19.96 -11.22 -15.26
CA ILE A 222 -21.35 -11.67 -15.44
C ILE A 222 -21.39 -13.18 -15.26
N LYS A 223 -22.44 -13.67 -14.59
CA LYS A 223 -22.72 -15.10 -14.48
C LYS A 223 -23.70 -15.50 -15.57
N GLU A 224 -23.23 -16.30 -16.52
CA GLU A 224 -24.04 -16.89 -17.60
C GLU A 224 -23.93 -18.40 -17.54
N ASN A 225 -25.06 -19.12 -17.47
CA ASN A 225 -25.09 -20.59 -17.49
C ASN A 225 -24.14 -21.24 -16.46
N ASN A 226 -24.15 -20.74 -15.21
CA ASN A 226 -23.24 -21.12 -14.12
C ASN A 226 -21.74 -20.93 -14.40
N GLN A 227 -21.36 -20.25 -15.48
CA GLN A 227 -20.00 -19.85 -15.78
C GLN A 227 -19.80 -18.35 -15.54
N THR A 228 -18.69 -18.02 -14.88
CA THR A 228 -18.24 -16.64 -14.76
C THR A 228 -17.58 -16.22 -16.06
N LYS A 229 -18.07 -15.14 -16.68
CA LYS A 229 -17.45 -14.52 -17.86
C LYS A 229 -17.19 -13.04 -17.58
N ILE A 230 -16.09 -12.54 -18.13
CA ILE A 230 -15.76 -11.12 -18.10
C ILE A 230 -16.21 -10.52 -19.42
N ARG A 231 -17.10 -9.53 -19.35
CA ARG A 231 -17.48 -8.72 -20.51
C ARG A 231 -16.80 -7.37 -20.43
N THR A 232 -16.27 -6.94 -21.57
CA THR A 232 -15.67 -5.63 -21.75
C THR A 232 -16.61 -4.76 -22.56
N PHE A 233 -16.69 -3.51 -22.13
CA PHE A 233 -17.64 -2.53 -22.62
C PHE A 233 -16.90 -1.22 -22.90
N GLU A 234 -17.08 -0.64 -24.09
CA GLU A 234 -16.48 0.67 -24.40
C GLU A 234 -17.20 1.79 -23.66
N ARG A 235 -16.43 2.63 -22.95
CA ARG A 235 -16.99 3.66 -22.07
C ARG A 235 -17.78 4.75 -22.81
N LYS A 236 -17.46 5.01 -24.08
CA LYS A 236 -18.05 6.12 -24.86
C LYS A 236 -19.56 5.96 -25.12
N ASN A 237 -20.12 4.76 -24.98
CA ASN A 237 -21.48 4.44 -25.42
C ASN A 237 -22.42 3.96 -24.30
N ILE A 238 -22.06 4.17 -23.03
CA ILE A 238 -22.67 3.46 -21.90
C ILE A 238 -22.94 4.37 -20.71
N TYR A 239 -24.13 4.20 -20.13
CA TYR A 239 -24.45 4.63 -18.77
C TYR A 239 -24.42 3.41 -17.85
N PHE A 240 -23.77 3.53 -16.69
CA PHE A 240 -23.81 2.51 -15.65
C PHE A 240 -24.34 3.13 -14.36
N ASP A 241 -25.29 2.44 -13.74
CA ASP A 241 -25.87 2.86 -12.46
C ASP A 241 -25.54 1.80 -11.39
N THR A 242 -25.40 2.28 -10.16
CA THR A 242 -25.10 1.42 -9.00
C THR A 242 -26.38 1.10 -8.25
N TYR A 243 -26.56 -0.17 -7.86
CA TYR A 243 -27.70 -0.64 -7.08
C TYR A 243 -27.27 -1.44 -5.86
#